data_AF-A0A9P1HJN7-F1
#
_entry.id   AF-A0A9P1HJN7-F1
#
_cell.length_a   1.000
_cell.length_b   1.000
_cell.length_c   1.000
_cell.angle_alpha   90.00
_cell.angle_beta   90.00
_cell.angle_gamma   90.00
#
_symmetry.space_group_name_H-M   'P 1'
#
loop_
_entity.id
_entity.type
_entity.pdbx_description
1 polymer ?
#
loop_
_entity_poly.entity_id
_entity_poly.type
_entity_poly.pdbx_seq_one_letter_code
_entity_poly.pdbx_strand_id
1 'polypeptide(L)'
;MDFNFKKLASEAGGFFNRAKQLTEETFLKAERTELDAHFENLLQRADKTEDHTRKILGSIESYLQPNPTLRMEEVFYEKLELKKDGGGRLNNLEHLAQAMSEAGEEFGCTTPYGSALIKVAQTEQKLGTVDREFVNQCATQTLLPIRRFLEGDMKTIQKERKILNSKRLDLDACKSRLRKAKTAENQTSSNSKTGGGFTVEQAEADLRVAQAEFDKQAEITKLLLEGIQTAHNNQLKCLRDFVEAQMSFHAQCHQMMSDLQRDLSGDLSNTVS
;
A
#
# COMPACT_ATOMS: atom_id res chain seq x y z
N MET A 1 -13.18 -42.89 2.53
CA MET A 1 -12.44 -41.61 2.57
C MET A 1 -10.99 -41.92 2.26
N ASP A 2 -10.60 -41.92 0.99
CA ASP A 2 -9.19 -42.08 0.62
C ASP A 2 -8.49 -40.75 0.82
N PHE A 3 -7.80 -40.63 1.96
CA PHE A 3 -6.93 -39.50 2.25
C PHE A 3 -5.88 -39.38 1.14
N ASN A 4 -5.78 -38.18 0.57
CA ASN A 4 -5.03 -37.86 -0.64
C ASN A 4 -3.51 -37.79 -0.38
N PHE A 5 -2.94 -38.90 0.10
CA PHE A 5 -1.53 -39.06 0.48
C PHE A 5 -0.58 -38.78 -0.71
N LYS A 6 -0.99 -39.10 -1.95
CA LYS A 6 -0.20 -38.81 -3.14
C LYS A 6 -0.07 -37.31 -3.43
N LYS A 7 -1.12 -36.52 -3.20
CA LYS A 7 -1.08 -35.07 -3.35
C LYS A 7 -0.21 -34.43 -2.27
N LEU A 8 -0.37 -34.87 -1.02
CA LEU A 8 0.45 -34.39 0.11
C LEU A 8 1.93 -34.75 -0.05
N ALA A 9 2.25 -35.96 -0.52
CA ALA A 9 3.62 -36.40 -0.76
C ALA A 9 4.25 -35.71 -1.98
N SER A 10 3.47 -35.42 -3.03
CA SER A 10 3.92 -34.63 -4.19
C SER A 10 4.20 -33.19 -3.81
N GLU A 11 3.30 -32.55 -3.04
CA GLU A 11 3.49 -31.20 -2.50
C GLU A 11 4.70 -31.14 -1.57
N ALA A 12 4.85 -32.09 -0.64
CA ALA A 12 6.01 -32.19 0.26
C ALA A 12 7.33 -32.44 -0.50
N GLY A 13 7.31 -33.26 -1.56
CA GLY A 13 8.45 -33.47 -2.44
C GLY A 13 8.85 -32.21 -3.21
N GLY A 14 7.87 -31.41 -3.63
CA GLY A 14 8.11 -30.08 -4.22
C GLY A 14 8.75 -29.11 -3.22
N PHE A 15 8.26 -29.05 -1.98
CA PHE A 15 8.83 -28.21 -0.93
C PHE A 15 10.27 -28.58 -0.58
N PHE A 16 10.58 -29.88 -0.48
CA PHE A 16 11.93 -30.34 -0.18
C PHE A 16 12.93 -30.02 -1.31
N ASN A 17 12.51 -30.24 -2.56
CA ASN A 17 13.35 -29.89 -3.73
C ASN A 17 13.58 -28.38 -3.82
N ARG A 18 12.56 -27.56 -3.52
CA ARG A 18 12.67 -26.10 -3.48
C ARG A 18 13.63 -25.61 -2.40
N ALA A 19 13.54 -26.17 -1.19
CA ALA A 19 14.44 -25.84 -0.09
C ALA A 19 15.89 -26.25 -0.37
N LYS A 20 16.09 -27.42 -0.99
CA LYS A 20 17.39 -27.89 -1.45
C LYS A 20 18.00 -26.96 -2.50
N GLN A 21 17.23 -26.58 -3.52
CA GLN A 21 17.68 -25.66 -4.57
C GLN A 21 18.05 -24.28 -4.00
N LEU A 22 17.26 -23.73 -3.08
CA LEU A 22 17.54 -22.45 -2.41
C LEU A 22 18.86 -22.51 -1.61
N THR A 23 19.16 -23.66 -1.00
CA THR A 23 20.42 -23.90 -0.30
C THR A 23 21.60 -24.04 -1.28
N GLU A 24 21.42 -24.75 -2.39
CA GLU A 24 22.43 -24.90 -3.46
C GLU A 24 22.75 -23.56 -4.16
N GLU A 25 21.77 -22.66 -4.32
CA GLU A 25 21.98 -21.31 -4.86
C GLU A 25 22.74 -20.40 -3.90
N THR A 26 22.46 -20.51 -2.60
CA THR A 26 23.11 -19.67 -1.57
C THR A 26 24.56 -20.09 -1.32
N PHE A 27 24.89 -21.38 -1.46
CA PHE A 27 26.21 -21.92 -1.10
C PHE A 27 27.08 -22.42 -2.26
N LEU A 28 26.52 -22.77 -3.43
CA LEU A 28 27.26 -23.55 -4.46
C LEU A 28 27.23 -22.99 -5.89
N LYS A 29 26.75 -21.76 -6.11
CA LYS A 29 26.70 -21.11 -7.45
C LYS A 29 26.07 -22.00 -8.54
N ALA A 30 24.93 -22.62 -8.24
CA ALA A 30 24.14 -23.32 -9.26
C ALA A 30 23.66 -22.35 -10.35
N GLU A 31 23.63 -22.80 -11.61
CA GLU A 31 23.11 -21.99 -12.73
C GLU A 31 21.66 -21.57 -12.46
N ARG A 32 21.45 -20.25 -12.44
CA ARG A 32 20.17 -19.62 -12.17
C ARG A 32 19.43 -19.43 -13.49
N THR A 33 18.14 -19.74 -13.54
CA THR A 33 17.30 -19.21 -14.62
C THR A 33 17.24 -17.69 -14.48
N GLU A 34 17.97 -16.99 -15.34
CA GLU A 34 18.01 -15.52 -15.40
C GLU A 34 16.70 -15.00 -16.00
N LEU A 35 16.16 -13.97 -15.37
CA LEU A 35 15.10 -13.17 -15.97
C LEU A 35 15.75 -12.18 -16.94
N ASP A 36 15.07 -11.84 -18.03
CA ASP A 36 15.61 -10.86 -18.97
C ASP A 36 15.76 -9.47 -18.31
N ALA A 37 16.62 -8.63 -18.88
CA ALA A 37 16.94 -7.32 -18.32
C ALA A 37 15.71 -6.38 -18.22
N HIS A 38 14.72 -6.56 -19.11
CA HIS A 38 13.50 -5.77 -19.09
C HIS A 38 12.60 -6.15 -17.91
N PHE A 39 12.43 -7.44 -17.66
CA PHE A 39 11.68 -7.98 -16.55
C PHE A 39 12.30 -7.60 -15.21
N GLU A 40 13.63 -7.68 -15.08
CA GLU A 40 14.34 -7.21 -13.88
C GLU A 40 14.14 -5.70 -13.65
N ASN A 41 14.13 -4.89 -14.72
CA ASN A 41 13.83 -3.46 -14.59
C ASN A 41 12.39 -3.22 -14.11
N LEU A 42 11.43 -3.99 -14.62
CA LEU A 42 10.03 -3.94 -14.19
C LEU A 42 9.87 -4.30 -12.70
N LEU A 43 10.57 -5.33 -12.22
CA LEU A 43 10.59 -5.71 -10.81
C LEU A 43 11.18 -4.61 -9.92
N GLN A 44 12.34 -4.06 -10.31
CA GLN A 44 12.97 -2.96 -9.56
C GLN A 44 12.09 -1.71 -9.52
N ARG A 45 11.39 -1.42 -10.62
CA ARG A 45 10.41 -0.32 -10.66
C ARG A 45 9.27 -0.57 -9.69
N ALA A 46 8.72 -1.77 -9.66
CA ALA A 46 7.64 -2.14 -8.75
C ALA A 46 8.05 -1.98 -7.27
N ASP A 47 9.24 -2.46 -6.91
CA ASP A 47 9.77 -2.35 -5.54
C ASP A 47 9.90 -0.88 -5.12
N LYS A 48 10.48 -0.04 -6.00
CA LYS A 48 10.58 1.41 -5.76
C LYS A 48 9.21 2.05 -5.63
N THR A 49 8.27 1.72 -6.52
CA THR A 49 6.92 2.25 -6.50
C THR A 49 6.23 1.92 -5.18
N GLU A 50 6.29 0.66 -4.74
CA GLU A 50 5.68 0.24 -3.48
C GLU A 50 6.24 0.99 -2.27
N ASP A 51 7.57 1.04 -2.15
CA ASP A 51 8.26 1.64 -1.01
C ASP A 51 7.99 3.14 -0.91
N HIS A 52 8.10 3.86 -2.03
CA HIS A 52 7.88 5.29 -2.03
C HIS A 52 6.40 5.65 -1.87
N THR A 53 5.49 4.91 -2.51
CA THR A 53 4.04 5.13 -2.37
C THR A 53 3.61 4.93 -0.91
N ARG A 54 4.11 3.90 -0.23
CA ARG A 54 3.82 3.66 1.19
C ARG A 54 4.31 4.79 2.10
N LYS A 55 5.53 5.27 1.87
CA LYS A 55 6.11 6.39 2.64
C LYS A 55 5.30 7.67 2.44
N ILE A 56 4.97 7.99 1.19
CA ILE A 56 4.15 9.17 0.85
C ILE A 56 2.78 9.09 1.50
N LEU A 57 2.11 7.92 1.41
CA LEU A 57 0.82 7.70 2.06
C LEU A 57 0.90 8.01 3.56
N GLY A 58 1.86 7.41 4.27
CA GLY A 58 2.05 7.64 5.71
C GLY A 58 2.37 9.10 6.07
N SER A 59 3.10 9.81 5.20
CA SER A 59 3.37 11.24 5.38
C SER A 59 2.10 12.09 5.21
N ILE A 60 1.26 11.83 4.21
CA ILE A 60 0.00 12.56 4.01
C ILE A 60 -0.97 12.28 5.17
N GLU A 61 -1.08 11.02 5.63
CA GLU A 61 -1.87 10.69 6.82
C GLU A 61 -1.42 11.42 8.07
N SER A 62 -0.10 11.52 8.28
CA SER A 62 0.47 12.22 9.44
C SER A 62 0.29 13.73 9.33
N TYR A 63 0.26 14.27 8.12
CA TYR A 63 -0.04 15.66 7.85
C TYR A 63 -1.51 16.00 8.17
N LEU A 64 -2.46 15.17 7.70
CA LEU A 64 -3.90 15.41 7.91
C LEU A 64 -4.36 15.12 9.33
N GLN A 65 -3.78 14.10 9.97
CA GLN A 65 -4.07 13.75 11.36
C GLN A 65 -2.76 13.47 12.09
N PRO A 66 -2.11 14.50 12.69
CA PRO A 66 -0.84 14.35 13.38
C PRO A 66 -0.91 13.43 14.60
N ASN A 67 -2.07 13.35 15.26
CA ASN A 67 -2.25 12.52 16.44
C ASN A 67 -2.30 11.02 16.05
N PRO A 68 -1.29 10.20 16.43
CA PRO A 68 -1.24 8.79 16.03
C PRO A 68 -2.38 7.97 16.64
N THR A 69 -2.86 8.32 17.82
CA THR A 69 -3.98 7.61 18.48
C THR A 69 -5.27 7.79 17.68
N LEU A 70 -5.57 9.03 17.26
CA LEU A 70 -6.75 9.33 16.44
C LEU A 70 -6.66 8.68 15.07
N ARG A 71 -5.47 8.68 14.46
CA ARG A 71 -5.23 8.03 13.17
C ARG A 71 -5.48 6.52 13.22
N MET A 72 -5.00 5.85 14.27
CA MET A 72 -5.22 4.41 14.47
C MET A 72 -6.70 4.08 14.70
N GLU A 73 -7.39 4.93 15.45
CA GLU A 73 -8.82 4.82 15.69
C GLU A 73 -9.60 4.92 14.36
N GLU A 74 -9.25 5.86 13.49
CA GLU A 74 -9.90 6.00 12.17
C GLU A 74 -9.72 4.77 11.28
N VAL A 75 -8.52 4.20 11.24
CA VAL A 75 -8.25 2.95 10.51
C VAL A 75 -9.10 1.79 11.06
N PHE A 76 -9.34 1.75 12.38
CA PHE A 76 -10.13 0.71 13.01
C PHE A 76 -11.62 0.81 12.64
N TYR A 77 -12.20 2.00 12.68
CA TYR A 77 -13.58 2.23 12.27
C TYR A 77 -13.78 1.96 10.77
N GLU A 78 -12.83 2.36 9.92
CA GLU A 78 -12.86 2.09 8.48
C GLU A 78 -12.86 0.58 8.20
N LYS A 79 -11.98 -0.19 8.87
CA LYS A 79 -11.88 -1.64 8.67
C LYS A 79 -13.07 -2.46 9.17
N LEU A 80 -13.80 -1.95 10.16
CA LEU A 80 -14.96 -2.63 10.73
C LEU A 80 -16.28 -2.18 10.09
N GLU A 81 -16.24 -1.30 9.08
CA GLU A 81 -17.42 -0.65 8.46
C GLU A 81 -18.38 -0.04 9.50
N LEU A 82 -17.84 0.29 10.67
CA LEU A 82 -18.62 0.88 11.74
C LEU A 82 -18.89 2.32 11.36
N LYS A 83 -20.17 2.72 11.39
CA LYS A 83 -20.50 4.14 11.29
C LYS A 83 -19.83 4.85 12.47
N LYS A 84 -18.85 5.69 12.16
CA LYS A 84 -18.34 6.68 13.10
C LYS A 84 -19.56 7.55 13.43
N ASP A 85 -20.01 7.59 14.68
CA ASP A 85 -20.81 8.70 15.20
C ASP A 85 -19.91 9.96 15.29
N GLY A 86 -19.20 10.26 14.19
CA GLY A 86 -18.16 11.25 14.06
C GLY A 86 -18.67 12.69 14.11
N GLY A 87 -19.98 12.87 14.25
CA GLY A 87 -20.59 14.17 14.53
C GLY A 87 -20.28 14.69 15.94
N GLY A 88 -19.82 13.83 16.87
CA GLY A 88 -19.63 14.21 18.27
C GLY A 88 -18.21 14.65 18.67
N ARG A 89 -17.16 14.27 17.93
CA ARG A 89 -15.78 14.63 18.32
C ARG A 89 -15.37 15.95 17.70
N LEU A 90 -15.08 16.92 18.56
CA LEU A 90 -14.59 18.23 18.19
C LEU A 90 -13.13 18.15 17.76
N ASN A 91 -12.74 18.89 16.73
CA ASN A 91 -11.33 19.16 16.45
C ASN A 91 -10.81 20.29 17.36
N ASN A 92 -9.52 20.61 17.24
CA ASN A 92 -8.88 21.61 18.09
C ASN A 92 -9.52 23.00 17.94
N LEU A 93 -9.92 23.37 16.72
CA LEU A 93 -10.56 24.65 16.39
C LEU A 93 -11.94 24.73 17.06
N GLU A 94 -12.70 23.64 17.04
CA GLU A 94 -14.02 23.55 17.67
C GLU A 94 -13.96 23.51 19.19
N HIS A 95 -12.93 22.88 19.76
CA HIS A 95 -12.67 22.98 21.20
C HIS A 95 -12.38 24.42 21.62
N LEU A 96 -11.59 25.16 20.84
CA LEU A 96 -11.32 26.58 21.09
C LEU A 96 -12.60 27.42 20.95
N ALA A 97 -13.39 27.17 19.90
CA ALA A 97 -14.66 27.83 19.67
C ALA A 97 -15.62 27.65 20.85
N GLN A 98 -15.76 26.42 21.37
CA GLN A 98 -16.62 26.14 22.51
C GLN A 98 -16.18 26.93 23.75
N ALA A 99 -14.90 26.90 24.09
CA ALA A 99 -14.37 27.60 25.26
C ALA A 99 -14.53 29.13 25.15
N MET A 100 -14.31 29.70 23.96
CA MET A 100 -14.50 31.13 23.73
C MET A 100 -15.99 31.53 23.73
N SER A 101 -16.87 30.67 23.23
CA SER A 101 -18.32 30.90 23.27
C SER A 101 -18.83 30.96 24.71
N GLU A 102 -18.48 29.96 25.52
CA GLU A 102 -18.84 29.90 26.94
C GLU A 102 -18.32 31.12 27.71
N ALA A 103 -17.05 31.47 27.52
CA ALA A 103 -16.46 32.65 28.14
C ALA A 103 -17.12 33.96 27.68
N GLY A 104 -17.44 34.10 26.39
CA GLY A 104 -18.10 35.29 25.85
C GLY A 104 -19.51 35.49 26.40
N GLU A 105 -20.24 34.40 26.65
CA GLU A 105 -21.54 34.41 27.31
C GLU A 105 -21.42 34.81 28.79
N GLU A 106 -20.44 34.25 29.52
CA GLU A 106 -20.23 34.53 30.94
C GLU A 106 -19.75 35.96 31.21
N PHE A 107 -18.84 36.50 30.38
CA PHE A 107 -18.42 37.90 30.47
C PHE A 107 -19.49 38.89 30.00
N GLY A 108 -20.53 38.42 29.31
CA GLY A 108 -21.60 39.22 28.75
C GLY A 108 -21.28 39.72 27.34
N CYS A 109 -22.15 39.36 26.39
CA CYS A 109 -22.02 39.68 24.96
C CYS A 109 -22.11 41.18 24.62
N THR A 110 -22.55 42.01 25.57
CA THR A 110 -22.58 43.47 25.45
C THR A 110 -21.27 44.12 25.85
N THR A 111 -20.39 43.40 26.53
CA THR A 111 -19.05 43.90 26.83
C THR A 111 -18.18 43.79 25.56
N PRO A 112 -17.22 44.72 25.37
CA PRO A 112 -16.34 44.66 24.19
C PRO A 112 -15.55 43.35 24.12
N TYR A 113 -15.13 42.84 25.28
CA TYR A 113 -14.40 41.58 25.36
C TYR A 113 -15.29 40.36 25.10
N GLY A 114 -16.46 40.28 25.74
CA GLY A 114 -17.41 39.19 25.52
C GLY A 114 -17.90 39.14 24.06
N SER A 115 -18.24 40.28 23.47
CA SER A 115 -18.62 40.36 22.06
C SER A 115 -17.51 39.88 21.12
N ALA A 116 -16.26 40.30 21.37
CA ALA A 116 -15.10 39.85 20.59
C ALA A 116 -14.89 38.32 20.71
N LEU A 117 -14.98 37.76 21.91
CA LEU A 117 -14.87 36.31 22.13
C LEU A 117 -15.92 35.52 21.35
N ILE A 118 -17.18 35.97 21.34
CA ILE A 118 -18.25 35.34 20.55
C ILE A 118 -17.94 35.37 19.04
N LYS A 119 -17.44 36.50 18.51
CA LYS A 119 -17.07 36.61 17.09
C LYS A 119 -15.92 35.68 16.71
N VAL A 120 -14.89 35.59 17.57
CA VAL A 120 -13.79 34.64 17.37
C VAL A 120 -14.30 33.21 17.44
N ALA A 121 -15.11 32.86 18.44
CA ALA A 121 -15.70 31.53 18.58
C ALA A 121 -16.48 31.09 17.33
N GLN A 122 -17.33 31.96 16.79
CA GLN A 122 -18.09 31.67 15.57
C GLN A 122 -17.20 31.44 14.35
N THR A 123 -16.07 32.17 14.25
CA THR A 123 -15.13 32.01 13.15
C THR A 123 -14.33 30.72 13.29
N GLU A 124 -13.83 30.42 14.49
CA GLU A 124 -13.13 29.17 14.81
C GLU A 124 -14.01 27.94 14.58
N GLN A 125 -15.30 28.01 14.92
CA GLN A 125 -16.26 26.93 14.65
C GLN A 125 -16.39 26.65 13.14
N LYS A 126 -16.45 27.71 12.33
CA LYS A 126 -16.50 27.57 10.86
C LYS A 126 -15.17 27.03 10.33
N LEU A 127 -14.04 27.50 10.84
CA LEU A 127 -12.71 27.00 10.45
C LEU A 127 -12.59 25.51 10.76
N GLY A 128 -13.06 25.07 11.92
CA GLY A 128 -13.11 23.66 12.29
C GLY A 128 -13.97 22.82 11.34
N THR A 129 -15.08 23.37 10.86
CA THR A 129 -15.91 22.71 9.85
C THR A 129 -15.18 22.56 8.52
N VAL A 130 -14.55 23.63 8.02
CA VAL A 130 -13.76 23.63 6.78
C VAL A 130 -12.55 22.68 6.87
N ASP A 131 -11.91 22.60 8.04
CA ASP A 131 -10.82 21.65 8.32
C ASP A 131 -11.31 20.19 8.26
N ARG A 132 -12.47 19.88 8.86
CA ARG A 132 -13.08 18.54 8.76
C ARG A 132 -13.40 18.16 7.32
N GLU A 133 -13.95 19.09 6.55
CA GLU A 133 -14.26 18.87 5.12
C GLU A 133 -12.99 18.64 4.31
N PHE A 134 -11.93 19.43 4.53
CA PHE A 134 -10.63 19.26 3.88
C PHE A 134 -10.03 17.88 4.17
N VAL A 135 -9.98 17.47 5.45
CA VAL A 135 -9.46 16.16 5.84
C VAL A 135 -10.28 15.03 5.19
N ASN A 136 -11.61 15.13 5.16
CA ASN A 136 -12.47 14.15 4.51
C ASN A 136 -12.25 14.07 3.00
N GLN A 137 -12.12 15.23 2.35
CA GLN A 137 -11.86 15.31 0.92
C GLN A 137 -10.52 14.65 0.57
N CYS A 138 -9.44 14.95 1.30
CA CYS A 138 -8.15 14.30 1.07
C CYS A 138 -8.18 12.80 1.38
N ALA A 139 -8.92 12.37 2.41
CA ALA A 139 -9.08 10.95 2.71
C ALA A 139 -9.73 10.17 1.56
N THR A 140 -10.80 10.72 0.98
CA THR A 140 -11.56 10.07 -0.09
C THR A 140 -10.88 10.17 -1.46
N GLN A 141 -10.32 11.33 -1.80
CA GLN A 141 -9.79 11.60 -3.14
C GLN A 141 -8.30 11.28 -3.30
N THR A 142 -7.54 11.23 -2.20
CA THR A 142 -6.09 10.99 -2.23
C THR A 142 -5.70 9.71 -1.49
N LEU A 143 -6.02 9.59 -0.20
CA LEU A 143 -5.55 8.46 0.61
C LEU A 143 -6.16 7.13 0.16
N LEU A 144 -7.49 7.08 -0.02
CA LEU A 144 -8.19 5.84 -0.34
C LEU A 144 -7.75 5.20 -1.68
N PRO A 145 -7.61 5.93 -2.80
CA PRO A 145 -7.06 5.37 -4.03
C PRO A 145 -5.64 4.80 -3.86
N ILE A 146 -4.77 5.50 -3.12
CA ILE A 146 -3.40 5.05 -2.85
C ILE A 146 -3.41 3.78 -1.98
N ARG A 147 -4.26 3.72 -0.94
CA ARG A 147 -4.46 2.51 -0.12
C ARG A 147 -4.91 1.32 -0.98
N ARG A 148 -5.92 1.51 -1.83
CA ARG A 148 -6.44 0.45 -2.70
C ARG A 148 -5.36 -0.13 -3.61
N PHE A 149 -4.51 0.72 -4.19
CA PHE A 149 -3.36 0.27 -4.97
C PHE A 149 -2.37 -0.55 -4.13
N LEU A 150 -1.99 -0.08 -2.94
CA LEU A 150 -1.05 -0.79 -2.06
C LEU A 150 -1.61 -2.11 -1.51
N GLU A 151 -2.89 -2.13 -1.16
CA GLU A 151 -3.53 -3.28 -0.51
C GLU A 151 -4.12 -4.29 -1.51
N GLY A 152 -4.41 -3.87 -2.73
CA GLY A 152 -4.93 -4.72 -3.81
C GLY A 152 -3.85 -5.10 -4.81
N ASP A 153 -3.48 -4.14 -5.66
CA ASP A 153 -2.59 -4.38 -6.81
C ASP A 153 -1.20 -4.82 -6.35
N MET A 154 -0.58 -4.10 -5.43
CA MET A 154 0.78 -4.42 -4.97
C MET A 154 0.83 -5.75 -4.21
N LYS A 155 -0.18 -6.08 -3.38
CA LYS A 155 -0.25 -7.40 -2.73
C LYS A 155 -0.37 -8.53 -3.76
N THR A 156 -1.13 -8.31 -4.83
CA THR A 156 -1.27 -9.27 -5.93
C THR A 156 0.06 -9.44 -6.66
N ILE A 157 0.75 -8.35 -7.00
CA ILE A 157 2.09 -8.38 -7.60
C ILE A 157 3.07 -9.17 -6.73
N GLN A 158 3.10 -8.92 -5.42
CA GLN A 158 4.00 -9.63 -4.50
C GLN A 158 3.67 -11.13 -4.41
N LYS A 159 2.39 -11.49 -4.44
CA LYS A 159 1.96 -12.89 -4.48
C LYS A 159 2.42 -13.59 -5.76
N GLU A 160 2.15 -12.99 -6.93
CA GLU A 160 2.53 -13.58 -8.22
C GLU A 160 4.06 -13.64 -8.38
N ARG A 161 4.80 -12.65 -7.89
CA ARG A 161 6.28 -12.70 -7.80
C ARG A 161 6.78 -13.87 -6.96
N LYS A 162 6.13 -14.15 -5.82
CA LYS A 162 6.47 -15.30 -4.96
C LYS A 162 6.21 -16.63 -5.67
N ILE A 163 5.10 -16.73 -6.41
CA ILE A 163 4.78 -17.90 -7.22
C ILE A 163 5.79 -18.05 -8.37
N LEU A 164 6.17 -16.96 -9.04
CA LEU A 164 7.19 -16.98 -10.08
C LEU A 164 8.53 -17.51 -9.57
N ASN A 165 9.01 -17.00 -8.42
CA ASN A 165 10.26 -17.49 -7.83
C ASN A 165 10.16 -18.97 -7.43
N SER A 166 8.99 -19.41 -6.95
CA SER A 166 8.71 -20.82 -6.69
C SER A 166 8.82 -21.67 -7.96
N LYS A 167 8.22 -21.24 -9.07
CA LYS A 167 8.28 -21.95 -10.36
C LYS A 167 9.68 -21.95 -10.96
N ARG A 168 10.45 -20.87 -10.79
CA ARG A 168 11.86 -20.81 -11.17
C ARG A 168 12.68 -21.91 -10.48
N LEU A 169 12.51 -22.05 -9.16
CA LEU A 169 13.21 -23.09 -8.39
C LEU A 169 12.82 -24.50 -8.83
N ASP A 170 11.54 -24.73 -9.14
CA ASP A 170 11.05 -26.02 -9.65
C ASP A 170 11.67 -26.34 -11.03
N LEU A 171 11.77 -25.33 -11.92
CA LEU A 171 12.42 -25.44 -13.23
C LEU A 171 13.91 -25.77 -13.09
N ASP A 172 14.64 -25.07 -12.21
CA ASP A 172 16.06 -25.30 -11.97
C ASP A 172 16.32 -26.71 -11.41
N ALA A 173 15.45 -27.20 -10.53
CA ALA A 173 15.50 -28.58 -10.03
C ALA A 173 15.30 -29.61 -11.14
N CYS A 174 14.35 -29.39 -12.07
CA CYS A 174 14.16 -30.26 -13.24
C CYS A 174 15.37 -30.22 -14.19
N LYS A 175 15.98 -29.05 -14.43
CA LYS A 175 17.22 -28.93 -15.22
C LYS A 175 18.36 -29.75 -14.61
N SER A 176 18.55 -29.65 -13.28
CA SER A 176 19.54 -30.43 -12.53
C SER A 176 19.27 -31.94 -12.60
N ARG A 177 18.01 -32.35 -12.49
CA ARG A 177 17.58 -33.75 -12.62
C ARG A 177 17.88 -34.31 -14.01
N LEU A 178 17.58 -33.55 -15.07
CA LEU A 178 17.85 -33.96 -16.44
C LEU A 178 19.35 -34.15 -16.70
N ARG A 179 20.19 -33.23 -16.20
CA ARG A 179 21.66 -33.36 -16.30
C ARG A 179 22.16 -34.63 -15.64
N LYS A 180 21.66 -34.95 -14.44
CA LYS A 180 22.03 -36.17 -13.70
C LYS A 180 21.59 -37.44 -14.44
N ALA A 181 20.37 -37.45 -14.99
CA ALA A 181 19.85 -38.57 -15.75
C ALA A 181 20.70 -38.84 -17.01
N LYS A 182 21.06 -37.78 -17.76
CA LYS A 182 21.92 -37.89 -18.96
C LYS A 182 23.34 -38.37 -18.62
N THR A 183 23.93 -37.88 -17.53
CA THR A 183 25.25 -38.38 -17.07
C THR A 183 25.19 -39.85 -16.64
N ALA A 184 24.13 -40.26 -15.96
CA ALA A 184 23.94 -41.65 -15.52
C ALA A 184 23.72 -42.62 -16.70
N GLU A 185 22.98 -42.20 -17.74
CA GLU A 185 22.80 -42.96 -18.98
C GLU A 185 24.13 -43.15 -19.74
N ASN A 186 24.94 -42.09 -19.84
CA ASN A 186 26.28 -42.17 -20.45
C ASN A 186 27.25 -43.06 -19.66
N GLN A 187 27.08 -43.21 -18.34
CA GLN A 187 27.91 -44.06 -17.49
C GLN A 187 27.41 -45.52 -17.40
N THR A 188 26.13 -45.79 -17.67
CA THR A 188 25.53 -47.13 -17.61
C THR A 188 25.70 -47.94 -18.90
N SER A 189 26.33 -47.36 -19.94
CA SER A 189 26.85 -48.12 -21.09
C SER A 189 28.00 -49.09 -20.73
N SER A 190 28.43 -49.17 -19.45
CA SER A 190 29.51 -50.08 -19.01
C SER A 190 29.20 -51.03 -17.83
N ASN A 191 27.99 -51.09 -17.23
CA ASN A 191 27.58 -52.24 -16.39
C ASN A 191 26.11 -52.18 -15.93
N SER A 192 25.54 -53.38 -15.78
CA SER A 192 24.13 -53.73 -15.60
C SER A 192 23.34 -53.01 -14.49
N LYS A 193 22.10 -52.65 -14.86
CA LYS A 193 20.83 -52.80 -14.10
C LYS A 193 20.96 -52.92 -12.57
N THR A 194 21.01 -51.81 -11.86
CA THR A 194 20.29 -51.61 -10.58
C THR A 194 20.17 -50.12 -10.29
N GLY A 195 18.98 -49.66 -9.90
CA GLY A 195 18.78 -48.33 -9.33
C GLY A 195 17.54 -47.64 -9.87
N GLY A 196 16.52 -47.46 -9.01
CA GLY A 196 15.28 -46.72 -9.30
C GLY A 196 15.49 -45.22 -9.53
N GLY A 197 16.27 -44.87 -10.54
CA GLY A 197 16.43 -43.51 -11.05
C GLY A 197 15.41 -43.21 -12.15
N PHE A 198 14.96 -41.96 -12.22
CA PHE A 198 14.11 -41.45 -13.30
C PHE A 198 14.76 -41.69 -14.67
N THR A 199 13.99 -42.15 -15.66
CA THR A 199 14.47 -42.27 -17.05
C THR A 199 14.75 -40.88 -17.63
N VAL A 200 15.66 -40.79 -18.62
CA VAL A 200 15.94 -39.52 -19.31
C VAL A 200 14.66 -38.96 -19.94
N GLU A 201 13.83 -39.82 -20.54
CA GLU A 201 12.54 -39.43 -21.13
C GLU A 201 11.57 -38.84 -20.09
N GLN A 202 11.49 -39.41 -18.88
CA GLN A 202 10.68 -38.85 -17.80
C GLN A 202 11.24 -37.50 -17.31
N ALA A 203 12.56 -37.37 -17.19
CA ALA A 203 13.18 -36.11 -16.79
C ALA A 203 13.01 -34.99 -17.85
N GLU A 204 12.98 -35.34 -19.13
CA GLU A 204 12.69 -34.39 -20.22
C GLU A 204 11.21 -33.97 -20.23
N ALA A 205 10.29 -34.91 -19.97
CA ALA A 205 8.86 -34.60 -19.82
C ALA A 205 8.61 -33.66 -18.63
N ASP A 206 9.18 -33.96 -17.47
CA ASP A 206 9.09 -33.13 -16.26
C ASP A 206 9.66 -31.72 -16.50
N LEU A 207 10.80 -31.61 -17.21
CA LEU A 207 11.40 -30.31 -17.55
C LEU A 207 10.49 -29.49 -18.47
N ARG A 208 9.88 -30.12 -19.47
CA ARG A 208 8.97 -29.43 -20.41
C ARG A 208 7.75 -28.84 -19.67
N VAL A 209 7.18 -29.59 -18.73
CA VAL A 209 6.07 -29.11 -17.89
C VAL A 209 6.52 -27.95 -17.02
N ALA A 210 7.65 -28.09 -16.30
CA ALA A 210 8.16 -27.03 -15.43
C ALA A 210 8.48 -25.74 -16.19
N GLN A 211 9.02 -25.85 -17.42
CA GLN A 211 9.29 -24.69 -18.27
C GLN A 211 7.99 -23.98 -18.67
N ALA A 212 6.99 -24.73 -19.15
CA ALA A 212 5.70 -24.15 -19.54
C ALA A 212 4.97 -23.47 -18.37
N GLU A 213 5.06 -24.03 -17.17
CA GLU A 213 4.50 -23.41 -15.97
C GLU A 213 5.24 -22.13 -15.56
N PHE A 214 6.58 -22.13 -15.66
CA PHE A 214 7.39 -20.94 -15.41
C PHE A 214 7.09 -19.83 -16.41
N ASP A 215 7.07 -20.13 -17.71
CA ASP A 215 6.81 -19.14 -18.77
C ASP A 215 5.42 -18.51 -18.61
N LYS A 216 4.41 -19.33 -18.33
CA LYS A 216 3.06 -18.83 -18.04
C LYS A 216 3.05 -17.90 -16.83
N GLN A 217 3.73 -18.26 -15.75
CA GLN A 217 3.78 -17.44 -14.54
C GLN A 217 4.59 -16.15 -14.75
N ALA A 218 5.66 -16.21 -15.55
CA ALA A 218 6.45 -15.05 -15.93
C ALA A 218 5.59 -14.05 -16.70
N GLU A 219 4.79 -14.50 -17.67
CA GLU A 219 3.89 -13.62 -18.42
C GLU A 219 2.82 -12.98 -17.54
N ILE A 220 2.18 -13.74 -16.65
CA ILE A 220 1.22 -13.19 -15.67
C ILE A 220 1.86 -12.08 -14.83
N THR A 221 3.06 -12.34 -14.30
CA THR A 221 3.78 -11.38 -13.46
C THR A 221 4.19 -10.16 -14.26
N LYS A 222 4.64 -10.34 -15.51
CA LYS A 222 5.04 -9.25 -16.41
C LYS A 222 3.89 -8.28 -16.65
N LEU A 223 2.72 -8.80 -17.02
CA LEU A 223 1.53 -8.00 -17.30
C LEU A 223 1.12 -7.15 -16.08
N LEU A 224 1.21 -7.71 -14.87
CA LEU A 224 0.94 -6.96 -13.64
C LEU A 224 1.97 -5.84 -13.41
N LEU A 225 3.26 -6.11 -13.64
CA LEU A 225 4.33 -5.12 -13.47
C LEU A 225 4.26 -3.99 -14.52
N GLU A 226 3.81 -4.30 -15.73
CA GLU A 226 3.55 -3.30 -16.78
C GLU A 226 2.37 -2.40 -16.39
N GLY A 227 1.34 -2.97 -15.74
CA GLY A 227 0.18 -2.24 -15.22
C GLY A 227 0.49 -1.14 -14.19
N ILE A 228 1.67 -1.16 -13.57
CA ILE A 228 2.12 -0.12 -12.63
C ILE A 228 2.15 1.27 -13.27
N GLN A 229 2.39 1.37 -14.58
CA GLN A 229 2.37 2.66 -15.27
C GLN A 229 0.98 3.32 -15.20
N THR A 230 -0.08 2.53 -15.30
CA THR A 230 -1.47 3.01 -15.14
C THR A 230 -1.71 3.49 -13.70
N ALA A 231 -1.18 2.76 -12.70
CA ALA A 231 -1.27 3.18 -11.31
C ALA A 231 -0.55 4.53 -11.06
N HIS A 232 0.61 4.77 -11.67
CA HIS A 232 1.29 6.07 -11.59
C HIS A 232 0.44 7.22 -12.16
N ASN A 233 -0.28 7.00 -13.27
CA ASN A 233 -1.18 8.03 -13.81
C ASN A 233 -2.31 8.36 -12.84
N ASN A 234 -2.88 7.34 -12.18
CA ASN A 234 -3.90 7.53 -11.16
C ASN A 234 -3.35 8.26 -9.92
N GLN A 235 -2.15 7.90 -9.46
CA GLN A 235 -1.47 8.57 -8.35
C GLN A 235 -1.14 10.04 -8.68
N LEU A 236 -0.71 10.33 -9.91
CA LEU A 236 -0.48 11.71 -10.36
C LEU A 236 -1.77 12.54 -10.29
N LYS A 237 -2.91 11.95 -10.67
CA LYS A 237 -4.21 12.61 -10.49
C LYS A 237 -4.49 12.87 -9.01
N CYS A 238 -4.31 11.87 -8.15
CA CYS A 238 -4.52 12.01 -6.70
C CYS A 238 -3.66 13.14 -6.10
N LEU A 239 -2.41 13.29 -6.56
CA LEU A 239 -1.53 14.38 -6.11
C LEU A 239 -2.04 15.76 -6.56
N ARG A 240 -2.61 15.87 -7.77
CA ARG A 240 -3.21 17.13 -8.24
C ARG A 240 -4.44 17.48 -7.41
N ASP A 241 -5.33 16.51 -7.19
CA ASP A 241 -6.53 16.68 -6.37
C ASP A 241 -6.15 17.09 -4.93
N PHE A 242 -5.08 16.51 -4.37
CA PHE A 242 -4.56 16.88 -3.06
C PHE A 242 -4.10 18.35 -2.98
N VAL A 243 -3.31 18.81 -3.95
CA VAL A 243 -2.84 20.19 -4.00
C VAL A 243 -3.99 21.17 -4.20
N GLU A 244 -4.99 20.82 -5.00
CA GLU A 244 -6.19 21.63 -5.21
C GLU A 244 -7.02 21.74 -3.92
N ALA A 245 -7.18 20.65 -3.19
CA ALA A 245 -7.84 20.65 -1.88
C ALA A 245 -7.09 21.56 -0.87
N GLN A 246 -5.75 21.47 -0.82
CA GLN A 246 -4.93 22.34 0.05
C GLN A 246 -5.09 23.82 -0.30
N MET A 247 -5.05 24.14 -1.60
CA MET A 247 -5.21 25.52 -2.07
C MET A 247 -6.58 26.08 -1.69
N SER A 248 -7.66 25.32 -1.93
CA SER A 248 -9.01 25.71 -1.57
C SER A 248 -9.18 25.91 -0.06
N PHE A 249 -8.68 24.97 0.73
CA PHE A 249 -8.71 25.04 2.20
C PHE A 249 -8.03 26.31 2.72
N HIS A 250 -6.78 26.55 2.32
CA HIS A 250 -6.03 27.71 2.79
C HIS A 250 -6.64 29.05 2.33
N ALA A 251 -7.20 29.11 1.12
CA ALA A 251 -7.88 30.30 0.64
C ALA A 251 -9.14 30.62 1.47
N GLN A 252 -9.95 29.60 1.79
CA GLN A 252 -11.13 29.76 2.65
C GLN A 252 -10.75 30.21 4.06
N CYS A 253 -9.77 29.56 4.69
CA CYS A 253 -9.29 29.95 6.02
C CYS A 253 -8.78 31.40 6.04
N HIS A 254 -8.01 31.79 5.02
CA HIS A 254 -7.50 33.16 4.92
C HIS A 254 -8.64 34.19 4.83
N GLN A 255 -9.63 33.94 3.97
CA GLN A 255 -10.78 34.84 3.82
C GLN A 255 -11.52 35.01 5.15
N MET A 256 -11.82 33.91 5.85
CA MET A 256 -12.54 33.93 7.12
C MET A 256 -11.77 34.69 8.22
N MET A 257 -10.45 34.49 8.30
CA MET A 257 -9.61 35.20 9.26
C MET A 257 -9.47 36.70 8.92
N SER A 258 -9.41 37.03 7.63
CA SER A 258 -9.39 38.43 7.18
C SER A 258 -10.70 39.16 7.51
N ASP A 259 -11.84 38.48 7.35
CA ASP A 259 -13.15 39.05 7.71
C ASP A 259 -13.26 39.26 9.22
N LEU A 260 -12.85 38.28 10.04
CA LEU A 260 -12.79 38.40 11.49
C LEU A 260 -11.90 39.57 11.95
N GLN A 261 -10.72 39.73 11.35
CA GLN A 261 -9.82 40.83 11.69
C GLN A 261 -10.47 42.20 11.45
N ARG A 262 -11.19 42.36 10.33
CA ARG A 262 -11.94 43.58 10.02
C ARG A 262 -13.07 43.81 11.02
N ASP A 263 -13.83 42.78 11.33
CA ASP A 263 -14.98 42.86 12.25
C ASP A 263 -14.55 43.24 13.67
N LEU A 264 -13.42 42.73 14.16
CA LEU A 264 -12.87 43.09 15.46
C LEU A 264 -12.28 44.51 15.49
N SER A 265 -11.69 44.97 14.39
CA SER A 265 -11.13 46.32 14.28
C SER A 265 -12.23 47.40 14.29
N GLY A 266 -13.39 47.11 13.67
CA GLY A 266 -14.54 48.01 13.66
C GLY A 266 -15.14 48.22 15.05
N ASP A 267 -15.22 47.18 15.88
CA ASP A 267 -15.78 47.28 17.24
C ASP A 267 -14.92 48.15 18.16
N LEU A 268 -13.59 48.04 18.05
CA LEU A 268 -12.64 48.84 18.83
C LEU A 268 -12.77 50.34 18.53
N SER A 269 -13.02 50.73 17.27
CA SER A 269 -13.23 52.14 16.93
C SER A 269 -14.51 52.74 17.55
N ASN A 270 -15.54 51.91 17.73
CA ASN A 270 -16.82 52.34 18.30
C ASN A 270 -16.83 52.39 19.84
N THR A 271 -15.83 51.80 20.51
CA THR A 271 -15.71 51.81 21.97
C THR A 271 -14.83 52.94 22.51
N VAL A 272 -13.95 53.49 21.66
CA VAL A 272 -13.02 54.57 22.03
C VAL A 272 -13.57 55.96 21.66
N SER A 273 -14.74 56.01 21.00
CA SER A 273 -15.48 57.23 20.65
C SER A 273 -16.63 57.48 21.62
#